data_AF-A0A0F2L8Z6-F1
#
_entry.id   AF-A0A0F2L8Z6-F1
#
_cell.length_a   1.000
_cell.length_b   1.000
_cell.length_c   1.000
_cell.angle_alpha   90.00
_cell.angle_beta   90.00
_cell.angle_gamma   90.00
#
_symmetry.space_group_name_H-M   'P 1'
#
loop_
_entity.id
_entity.type
_entity.pdbx_description
1 polymer ?
#
loop_
_entity_poly.entity_id
_entity_poly.type
_entity_poly.pdbx_seq_one_letter_code
_entity_poly.pdbx_strand_id
1 'polypeptide(L)'
;MIAYADHPEGGPITDLEGLRRALRTPKLFVSLIVLKEAPELLEDAATAWAGVGTPRIAEAAYAYITQYIRGLLSTRELLAKLVELFPEMEGADVLALQRALKIGTGMTTCDMGAAVFVQNPLAPTPGAPPRRVVAEAPKANAYLVVDEGPAEVYDLDTMCVVPYMAARDPALLHPLQAAWEAGYSIRTRGEPRCYFYGWPPAAGGAVAPRALARLLGLRPCV
;
A
#
# COMPACT_ATOMS: atom_id res chain seq x y z
N MET A 1 -16.42 9.96 0.52
CA MET A 1 -15.38 9.42 1.41
C MET A 1 -14.03 9.62 0.74
N ILE A 2 -13.03 10.07 1.50
CA ILE A 2 -11.66 10.31 0.99
C ILE A 2 -10.66 9.28 1.52
N ALA A 3 -10.91 8.73 2.72
CA ALA A 3 -10.11 7.68 3.30
C ALA A 3 -10.94 6.86 4.30
N TYR A 4 -10.37 5.76 4.77
CA TYR A 4 -10.89 4.93 5.85
C TYR A 4 -9.72 4.51 6.73
N ALA A 5 -9.82 4.64 8.05
CA ALA A 5 -8.80 4.17 8.98
C ALA A 5 -9.18 2.78 9.49
N ASP A 6 -8.44 1.74 9.10
CA ASP A 6 -8.68 0.36 9.54
C ASP A 6 -8.04 0.09 10.90
N HIS A 7 -8.59 0.73 11.92
CA HIS A 7 -8.17 0.63 13.31
C HIS A 7 -9.42 0.67 14.20
N PRO A 8 -9.43 0.06 15.41
CA PRO A 8 -10.60 0.08 16.30
C PRO A 8 -11.12 1.49 16.65
N GLU A 9 -10.24 2.47 16.69
CA GLU A 9 -10.56 3.89 16.92
C GLU A 9 -10.75 4.70 15.61
N GLY A 10 -10.67 4.02 14.47
CA GLY A 10 -10.76 4.58 13.14
C GLY A 10 -12.19 4.55 12.58
N GLY A 11 -12.28 4.45 11.25
CA GLY A 11 -13.54 4.48 10.52
C GLY A 11 -13.51 5.37 9.27
N PRO A 12 -14.69 5.70 8.71
CA PRO A 12 -14.79 6.47 7.48
C PRO A 12 -14.36 7.93 7.67
N ILE A 13 -13.55 8.43 6.74
CA ILE A 13 -13.09 9.82 6.70
C ILE A 13 -13.65 10.46 5.43
N THR A 14 -14.50 11.48 5.60
CA THR A 14 -15.33 12.03 4.52
C THR A 14 -14.80 13.36 3.98
N ASP A 15 -13.95 14.07 4.72
CA ASP A 15 -13.42 15.38 4.40
C ASP A 15 -11.95 15.55 4.81
N LEU A 16 -11.33 16.61 4.29
CA LEU A 16 -9.91 16.92 4.50
C LEU A 16 -9.57 17.18 5.98
N GLU A 17 -10.50 17.73 6.76
CA GLU A 17 -10.27 18.00 8.17
C GLU A 17 -10.16 16.70 8.97
N GLY A 18 -11.03 15.73 8.69
CA GLY A 18 -10.97 14.39 9.24
C GLY A 18 -9.67 13.67 8.87
N LEU A 19 -9.22 13.80 7.62
CA LEU A 19 -7.93 13.22 7.20
C LEU A 19 -6.77 13.89 7.94
N ARG A 20 -6.74 15.23 8.03
CA ARG A 20 -5.71 15.95 8.79
C ARG A 20 -5.68 15.53 10.27
N ARG A 21 -6.84 15.31 10.90
CA ARG A 21 -6.90 14.76 12.28
C ARG A 21 -6.32 13.35 12.37
N ALA A 22 -6.60 12.49 11.40
CA ALA A 22 -6.03 11.15 11.35
C ALA A 22 -4.50 11.17 11.17
N LEU A 23 -3.96 12.06 10.34
CA LEU A 23 -2.51 12.23 10.14
C LEU A 23 -1.77 12.59 11.44
N ARG A 24 -2.42 13.35 12.33
CA ARG A 24 -1.84 13.71 13.64
C ARG A 24 -1.83 12.56 14.66
N THR A 25 -2.42 11.42 14.31
CA THR A 25 -2.53 10.27 15.20
C THR A 25 -1.79 9.07 14.58
N PRO A 26 -0.55 8.76 15.04
CA PRO A 26 0.32 7.72 14.46
C PRO A 26 -0.37 6.41 14.03
N LYS A 27 -1.12 5.79 14.96
CA LYS A 27 -1.84 4.53 14.73
C LYS A 27 -2.93 4.63 13.66
N LEU A 28 -3.57 5.80 13.53
CA LEU A 28 -4.57 6.03 12.49
C LEU A 28 -3.86 6.27 11.15
N PHE A 29 -2.81 7.09 11.13
CA PHE A 29 -2.04 7.37 9.91
C PHE A 29 -1.57 6.09 9.20
N VAL A 30 -0.89 5.18 9.92
CA VAL A 30 -0.35 3.95 9.31
C VAL A 30 -1.43 2.93 8.93
N SER A 31 -2.65 3.06 9.46
CA SER A 31 -3.80 2.21 9.13
C SER A 31 -4.75 2.84 8.09
N LEU A 32 -4.40 3.99 7.52
CA LEU A 32 -5.22 4.62 6.49
C LEU A 32 -5.23 3.78 5.22
N ILE A 33 -6.44 3.57 4.70
CA ILE A 33 -6.77 3.22 3.32
C ILE A 33 -7.24 4.51 2.66
N VAL A 34 -6.39 5.11 1.84
CA VAL A 34 -6.65 6.41 1.20
C VAL A 34 -7.25 6.19 -0.19
N LEU A 35 -8.44 6.74 -0.42
CA LEU A 35 -9.24 6.51 -1.63
C LEU A 35 -9.11 7.66 -2.63
N LYS A 36 -8.87 8.87 -2.14
CA LYS A 36 -8.67 10.07 -2.97
C LYS A 36 -7.41 10.78 -2.54
N GLU A 37 -6.68 11.32 -3.51
CA GLU A 37 -5.53 12.17 -3.24
C GLU A 37 -5.96 13.47 -2.55
N ALA A 38 -5.05 14.00 -1.74
CA ALA A 38 -5.16 15.29 -1.06
C ALA A 38 -3.75 15.91 -1.00
N PRO A 39 -3.19 16.36 -2.15
CA PRO A 39 -1.81 16.83 -2.23
C PRO A 39 -1.47 17.96 -1.26
N GLU A 40 -2.47 18.77 -0.87
CA GLU A 40 -2.37 19.82 0.14
C GLU A 40 -2.06 19.30 1.56
N LEU A 41 -2.23 18.00 1.81
CA LEU A 41 -1.89 17.34 3.08
C LEU A 41 -0.61 16.52 2.99
N LEU A 42 0.15 16.60 1.88
CA LEU A 42 1.39 15.84 1.73
C LEU A 42 2.43 16.21 2.81
N GLU A 43 2.55 17.49 3.15
CA GLU A 43 3.47 17.96 4.20
C GLU A 43 3.04 17.45 5.60
N ASP A 44 1.73 17.47 5.90
CA ASP A 44 1.18 16.86 7.12
C ASP A 44 1.51 15.35 7.16
N ALA A 45 1.38 14.64 6.03
CA ALA A 45 1.65 13.21 5.93
C ALA A 45 3.16 12.89 6.10
N ALA A 46 4.04 13.70 5.51
CA ALA A 46 5.49 13.57 5.68
C ALA A 46 5.93 13.85 7.12
N THR A 47 5.30 14.84 7.76
CA THR A 47 5.54 15.15 9.18
C THR A 47 5.09 13.99 10.08
N ALA A 48 3.91 13.43 9.82
CA ALA A 48 3.42 12.26 10.54
C ALA A 48 4.34 11.05 10.34
N TRP A 49 4.81 10.81 9.11
CA TRP A 49 5.79 9.79 8.80
C TRP A 49 7.08 9.98 9.60
N ALA A 50 7.69 11.18 9.56
CA ALA A 50 8.91 11.46 10.31
C ALA A 50 8.77 11.20 11.82
N GLY A 51 7.55 11.33 12.37
CA GLY A 51 7.27 11.04 13.78
C GLY A 51 7.15 9.54 14.12
N VAL A 52 6.86 8.67 13.15
CA VAL A 52 6.65 7.22 13.38
C VAL A 52 7.72 6.34 12.77
N GLY A 53 8.44 6.84 11.77
CA GLY A 53 9.49 6.14 11.05
C GLY A 53 10.80 6.93 11.10
N THR A 54 11.55 6.87 10.01
CA THR A 54 12.87 7.48 9.88
C THR A 54 12.74 8.88 9.26
N PRO A 55 13.04 9.98 10.00
CA PRO A 55 12.87 11.34 9.50
C PRO A 55 13.58 11.61 8.17
N ARG A 56 14.83 11.16 8.03
CA ARG A 56 15.61 11.34 6.79
C ARG A 56 14.94 10.68 5.58
N ILE A 57 14.33 9.50 5.75
CA ILE A 57 13.65 8.79 4.66
C ILE A 57 12.36 9.54 4.30
N ALA A 58 11.59 9.98 5.31
CA ALA A 58 10.38 10.76 5.12
C ALA A 58 10.66 12.06 4.35
N GLU A 59 11.70 12.80 4.73
CA GLU A 59 12.13 14.04 4.06
C GLU A 59 12.57 13.79 2.61
N ALA A 60 13.37 12.75 2.37
CA ALA A 60 13.82 12.40 1.02
C ALA A 60 12.64 12.01 0.12
N ALA A 61 11.75 11.15 0.61
CA ALA A 61 10.56 10.74 -0.12
C ALA A 61 9.61 11.92 -0.36
N TYR A 62 9.40 12.81 0.62
CA TYR A 62 8.62 14.03 0.44
C TYR A 62 9.17 14.90 -0.69
N ALA A 63 10.49 15.07 -0.77
CA ALA A 63 11.13 15.82 -1.85
C ALA A 63 10.87 15.16 -3.22
N TYR A 64 11.03 13.85 -3.34
CA TYR A 64 10.79 13.11 -4.59
C TYR A 64 9.31 13.17 -5.02
N ILE A 65 8.38 13.00 -4.09
CA ILE A 65 6.94 13.10 -4.35
C ILE A 65 6.61 14.53 -4.81
N THR A 66 7.16 15.55 -4.17
CA THR A 66 6.97 16.95 -4.57
C THR A 66 7.52 17.23 -5.97
N GLN A 67 8.69 16.67 -6.30
CA GLN A 67 9.26 16.77 -7.65
C GLN A 67 8.36 16.11 -8.69
N TYR A 68 7.80 14.94 -8.40
CA TYR A 68 6.82 14.27 -9.25
C TYR A 68 5.55 15.12 -9.46
N ILE A 69 4.95 15.65 -8.39
CA ILE A 69 3.75 16.51 -8.46
C ILE A 69 4.02 17.75 -9.34
N ARG A 70 5.24 18.29 -9.30
CA ARG A 70 5.68 19.42 -10.13
C ARG A 70 6.06 19.03 -11.56
N GLY A 71 5.94 17.76 -11.94
CA GLY A 71 6.29 17.26 -13.28
C GLY A 71 7.80 17.18 -13.55
N LEU A 72 8.64 17.22 -12.51
CA LEU A 72 10.10 17.13 -12.62
C LEU A 72 10.59 15.68 -12.68
N LEU A 73 9.76 14.73 -12.26
CA LEU A 73 10.01 13.30 -12.36
C LEU A 73 8.84 12.63 -13.07
N SER A 74 9.14 11.66 -13.92
CA SER A 74 8.18 10.67 -14.39
C SER A 74 7.87 9.65 -13.30
N THR A 75 6.80 8.87 -13.48
CA THR A 75 6.44 7.77 -12.57
C THR A 75 7.58 6.77 -12.40
N ARG A 76 8.30 6.46 -13.50
CA ARG A 76 9.44 5.52 -13.46
C ARG A 76 10.62 6.07 -12.68
N GLU A 77 10.92 7.36 -12.84
CA GLU A 77 12.00 8.02 -12.11
C GLU A 77 11.68 8.14 -10.61
N LEU A 78 10.42 8.45 -10.26
CA LEU A 78 9.97 8.43 -8.88
C LEU A 78 10.15 7.03 -8.26
N LEU A 79 9.68 5.98 -8.94
CA LEU A 79 9.86 4.60 -8.44
C LEU A 79 11.34 4.27 -8.25
N ALA A 80 12.21 4.62 -9.20
CA ALA A 80 13.65 4.38 -9.07
C ALA A 80 14.24 5.07 -7.84
N LYS A 81 13.84 6.32 -7.57
CA LYS A 81 14.27 7.08 -6.38
C LYS A 81 13.77 6.45 -5.07
N LEU A 82 12.56 5.90 -5.07
CA LEU A 82 12.02 5.20 -3.90
C LEU A 82 12.72 3.85 -3.67
N VAL A 83 13.07 3.13 -4.75
CA VAL A 83 13.86 1.88 -4.68
C VAL A 83 15.22 2.14 -4.04
N GLU A 84 15.88 3.27 -4.33
CA GLU A 84 17.15 3.66 -3.70
C GLU A 84 17.02 3.84 -2.17
N LEU A 85 15.88 4.32 -1.68
CA LEU A 85 15.62 4.50 -0.24
C LEU A 85 15.21 3.20 0.46
N PHE A 86 14.64 2.25 -0.29
CA PHE A 86 13.98 1.06 0.26
C PHE A 86 14.86 0.23 1.21
N PRO A 87 16.16 -0.04 0.93
CA PRO A 87 16.99 -0.85 1.82
C PRO A 87 17.19 -0.30 3.22
N GLU A 88 16.98 1.00 3.41
CA GLU A 88 17.16 1.68 4.69
C GLU A 88 15.88 1.73 5.53
N MET A 89 14.73 1.35 4.95
CA MET A 89 13.40 1.48 5.56
C MET A 89 13.17 0.49 6.71
N GLU A 90 12.49 0.97 7.74
CA GLU A 90 11.89 0.15 8.80
C GLU A 90 10.42 -0.15 8.51
N GLY A 91 9.78 -1.02 9.31
CA GLY A 91 8.40 -1.43 9.06
C GLY A 91 7.40 -0.26 8.99
N ALA A 92 7.57 0.75 9.85
CA ALA A 92 6.74 1.94 9.83
C ALA A 92 6.97 2.80 8.57
N ASP A 93 8.20 2.84 8.05
CA ASP A 93 8.53 3.58 6.83
C ASP A 93 7.81 3.00 5.62
N VAL A 94 7.79 1.67 5.50
CA VAL A 94 7.10 0.97 4.40
C VAL A 94 5.60 1.29 4.40
N LEU A 95 4.96 1.27 5.57
CA LEU A 95 3.54 1.61 5.69
C LEU A 95 3.29 3.08 5.35
N ALA A 96 4.06 3.98 5.98
CA ALA A 96 3.92 5.42 5.83
C ALA A 96 4.18 5.91 4.40
N LEU A 97 5.18 5.34 3.72
CA LEU A 97 5.48 5.64 2.32
C LEU A 97 4.25 5.49 1.44
N GLN A 98 3.53 4.37 1.55
CA GLN A 98 2.38 4.12 0.67
C GLN A 98 1.24 5.10 0.94
N ARG A 99 1.04 5.53 2.19
CA ARG A 99 0.01 6.52 2.55
C ARG A 99 0.42 7.91 2.07
N ALA A 100 1.67 8.30 2.28
CA ALA A 100 2.21 9.58 1.80
C ALA A 100 2.15 9.67 0.26
N LEU A 101 2.54 8.60 -0.45
CA LEU A 101 2.40 8.51 -1.90
C LEU A 101 0.93 8.64 -2.32
N LYS A 102 0.03 7.92 -1.67
CA LYS A 102 -1.39 7.93 -2.04
C LYS A 102 -2.03 9.29 -1.80
N ILE A 103 -1.69 9.95 -0.70
CA ILE A 103 -2.15 11.31 -0.38
C ILE A 103 -1.60 12.31 -1.39
N GLY A 104 -0.30 12.25 -1.70
CA GLY A 104 0.35 13.23 -2.56
C GLY A 104 0.03 13.07 -4.06
N THR A 105 -0.12 11.83 -4.54
CA THR A 105 -0.12 11.51 -5.98
C THR A 105 -1.29 10.65 -6.45
N GLY A 106 -2.14 10.22 -5.51
CA GLY A 106 -3.22 9.27 -5.79
C GLY A 106 -2.73 7.85 -6.10
N MET A 107 -1.43 7.57 -6.03
CA MET A 107 -0.79 6.28 -6.35
C MET A 107 -0.07 5.68 -5.14
N THR A 108 0.09 4.36 -5.15
CA THR A 108 1.10 3.62 -4.36
C THR A 108 2.18 3.07 -5.28
N THR A 109 3.19 2.39 -4.75
CA THR A 109 4.19 1.70 -5.59
C THR A 109 3.54 0.65 -6.51
N CYS A 110 2.42 0.06 -6.12
CA CYS A 110 1.70 -0.95 -6.92
C CYS A 110 1.21 -0.33 -8.23
N ASP A 111 0.70 0.90 -8.19
CA ASP A 111 0.26 1.63 -9.39
C ASP A 111 1.46 2.05 -10.28
N MET A 112 2.69 1.96 -9.76
CA MET A 112 3.94 2.21 -10.48
C MET A 112 4.61 0.94 -11.01
N GLY A 113 4.02 -0.24 -10.73
CA GLY A 113 4.55 -1.54 -11.16
C GLY A 113 5.44 -2.25 -10.12
N ALA A 114 5.35 -1.90 -8.83
CA ALA A 114 6.06 -2.60 -7.77
C ALA A 114 5.23 -2.81 -6.50
N ALA A 115 5.14 -4.04 -6.02
CA ALA A 115 4.45 -4.37 -4.76
C ALA A 115 5.46 -4.52 -3.61
N VAL A 116 5.04 -4.17 -2.38
CA VAL A 116 5.86 -4.44 -1.19
C VAL A 116 5.32 -5.66 -0.47
N PHE A 117 6.16 -6.67 -0.31
CA PHE A 117 5.85 -7.93 0.36
C PHE A 117 6.54 -7.94 1.71
N VAL A 118 5.78 -7.93 2.81
CA VAL A 118 6.31 -7.94 4.18
C VAL A 118 6.14 -9.32 4.76
N GLN A 119 7.23 -9.92 5.24
CA GLN A 119 7.18 -11.26 5.80
C GLN A 119 6.24 -11.33 6.99
N ASN A 120 5.27 -12.25 6.94
CA ASN A 120 4.32 -12.44 8.02
C ASN A 120 5.06 -12.93 9.28
N PRO A 121 5.04 -12.19 10.40
CA PRO A 121 5.73 -12.59 11.62
C PRO A 121 5.15 -13.86 12.26
N LEU A 122 3.92 -14.22 11.90
CA LEU A 122 3.27 -15.46 12.34
C LEU A 122 3.61 -16.65 11.43
N ALA A 123 4.43 -16.46 10.40
CA ALA A 123 4.87 -17.55 9.56
C ALA A 123 5.74 -18.52 10.37
N PRO A 124 5.48 -19.84 10.31
CA PRO A 124 6.19 -20.84 11.11
C PRO A 124 7.67 -20.99 10.75
N THR A 125 8.13 -20.43 9.63
CA THR A 125 9.53 -20.50 9.21
C THR A 125 9.86 -19.32 8.29
N PRO A 126 11.08 -18.73 8.41
CA PRO A 126 11.57 -17.81 7.40
C PRO A 126 11.57 -18.51 6.03
N GLY A 127 10.72 -18.01 5.15
CA GLY A 127 10.54 -18.52 3.82
C GLY A 127 11.63 -18.05 2.85
N ALA A 128 11.71 -18.69 1.69
CA ALA A 128 12.48 -18.14 0.57
C ALA A 128 11.94 -16.74 0.20
N PRO A 129 12.78 -15.83 -0.31
CA PRO A 129 12.31 -14.53 -0.79
C PRO A 129 11.28 -14.72 -1.93
N PRO A 130 10.39 -13.75 -2.14
CA PRO A 130 9.47 -13.78 -3.27
C PRO A 130 10.22 -13.84 -4.61
N ARG A 131 9.52 -14.18 -5.68
CA ARG A 131 10.12 -14.07 -7.03
C ARG A 131 10.20 -12.58 -7.43
N ARG A 132 11.08 -12.26 -8.40
CA ARG A 132 11.17 -10.92 -9.01
C ARG A 132 11.44 -9.78 -8.01
N VAL A 133 12.23 -10.06 -6.96
CA VAL A 133 12.69 -9.03 -6.00
C VAL A 133 13.61 -8.04 -6.72
N VAL A 134 13.35 -6.75 -6.52
CA VAL A 134 14.18 -5.64 -7.03
C VAL A 134 14.96 -4.94 -5.93
N ALA A 135 14.45 -4.97 -4.70
CA ALA A 135 15.14 -4.47 -3.51
C ALA A 135 14.61 -5.18 -2.26
N GLU A 136 15.42 -5.20 -1.21
CA GLU A 136 15.07 -5.74 0.10
C GLU A 136 15.30 -4.67 1.16
N ALA A 137 14.40 -4.59 2.14
CA ALA A 137 14.50 -3.75 3.33
C ALA A 137 14.61 -4.67 4.56
N PRO A 138 15.83 -5.06 4.97
CA PRO A 138 16.03 -6.09 5.99
C PRO A 138 15.44 -5.69 7.35
N LYS A 139 15.50 -4.41 7.73
CA LYS A 139 14.94 -3.90 8.99
C LYS A 139 13.42 -3.97 9.05
N ALA A 140 12.76 -3.94 7.88
CA ALA A 140 11.32 -4.09 7.75
C ALA A 140 10.89 -5.54 7.49
N ASN A 141 11.82 -6.48 7.30
CA ASN A 141 11.56 -7.81 6.75
C ASN A 141 10.69 -7.74 5.48
N ALA A 142 11.02 -6.80 4.58
CA ALA A 142 10.21 -6.48 3.42
C ALA A 142 10.98 -6.59 2.11
N TYR A 143 10.28 -7.00 1.06
CA TYR A 143 10.77 -7.13 -0.30
C TYR A 143 9.98 -6.22 -1.22
N LEU A 144 10.66 -5.43 -2.05
CA LEU A 144 10.02 -4.75 -3.17
C LEU A 144 10.14 -5.68 -4.38
N VAL A 145 9.01 -6.02 -4.98
CA VAL A 145 8.91 -6.98 -6.08
C VAL A 145 8.28 -6.35 -7.30
N VAL A 146 8.62 -6.84 -8.50
CA VAL A 146 7.95 -6.39 -9.72
C VAL A 146 6.48 -6.81 -9.71
N ASP A 147 5.59 -5.85 -9.93
CA ASP A 147 4.14 -6.03 -10.00
C ASP A 147 3.63 -5.73 -11.42
N GLU A 148 3.54 -6.78 -12.21
CA GLU A 148 3.12 -6.72 -13.60
C GLU A 148 2.20 -7.92 -13.89
N GLY A 149 1.11 -7.66 -14.59
CA GLY A 149 0.12 -8.65 -14.94
C GLY A 149 -0.86 -8.10 -15.98
N PRO A 150 -1.42 -8.95 -16.86
CA PRO A 150 -2.39 -8.53 -17.85
C PRO A 150 -3.79 -8.28 -17.27
N ALA A 151 -4.05 -8.78 -16.06
CA ALA A 151 -5.30 -8.60 -15.33
C ALA A 151 -5.01 -7.95 -13.96
N GLU A 152 -5.92 -7.10 -13.51
CA GLU A 152 -5.74 -6.30 -12.30
C GLU A 152 -6.64 -6.78 -11.17
N VAL A 153 -6.15 -6.69 -9.93
CA VAL A 153 -6.95 -6.73 -8.71
C VAL A 153 -6.69 -5.47 -7.90
N TYR A 154 -7.68 -5.03 -7.13
CA TYR A 154 -7.60 -3.81 -6.34
C TYR A 154 -7.30 -4.11 -4.87
N ASP A 155 -6.32 -3.41 -4.32
CA ASP A 155 -6.00 -3.42 -2.91
C ASP A 155 -6.61 -2.20 -2.22
N LEU A 156 -7.66 -2.47 -1.44
CA LEU A 156 -8.31 -1.55 -0.52
C LEU A 156 -8.19 -2.06 0.92
N ASP A 157 -7.12 -2.78 1.22
CA ASP A 157 -6.89 -3.46 2.49
C ASP A 157 -5.55 -3.07 3.09
N THR A 158 -4.45 -3.35 2.38
CA THR A 158 -3.10 -3.20 2.92
C THR A 158 -2.34 -1.99 2.37
N MET A 159 -2.88 -1.35 1.33
CA MET A 159 -2.29 -0.20 0.64
C MET A 159 -0.89 -0.51 0.08
N CYS A 160 -0.80 -1.56 -0.73
CA CYS A 160 0.40 -2.07 -1.40
C CYS A 160 1.48 -2.66 -0.47
N VAL A 161 1.13 -2.92 0.79
CA VAL A 161 2.01 -3.59 1.76
C VAL A 161 1.44 -4.96 2.07
N VAL A 162 1.70 -5.92 1.19
CA VAL A 162 1.07 -7.24 1.18
C VAL A 162 1.77 -8.18 2.17
N PRO A 163 1.04 -8.84 3.08
CA PRO A 163 1.59 -9.89 3.91
C PRO A 163 2.12 -11.04 3.04
N TYR A 164 3.36 -11.43 3.27
CA TYR A 164 4.06 -12.47 2.52
C TYR A 164 4.27 -13.72 3.35
N MET A 165 3.95 -14.87 2.77
CA MET A 165 4.27 -16.19 3.28
C MET A 165 4.81 -17.06 2.15
N ALA A 166 6.00 -17.65 2.31
CA ALA A 166 6.56 -18.56 1.29
C ALA A 166 5.87 -19.95 1.25
N ALA A 167 4.67 -20.06 1.84
CA ALA A 167 3.93 -21.30 1.91
C ALA A 167 3.46 -21.72 0.51
N ARG A 168 3.45 -23.03 0.27
CA ARG A 168 3.01 -23.59 -1.01
C ARG A 168 1.50 -23.82 -1.09
N ASP A 169 0.76 -23.60 0.01
CA ASP A 169 -0.69 -23.73 0.03
C ASP A 169 -1.34 -22.36 -0.23
N PRO A 170 -2.00 -22.15 -1.39
CA PRO A 170 -2.68 -20.90 -1.71
C PRO A 170 -3.77 -20.52 -0.70
N ALA A 171 -4.35 -21.49 0.03
CA ALA A 171 -5.38 -21.22 1.03
C ALA A 171 -4.84 -20.52 2.29
N LEU A 172 -3.52 -20.55 2.51
CA LEU A 172 -2.85 -19.86 3.62
C LEU A 172 -2.29 -18.49 3.21
N LEU A 173 -2.30 -18.18 1.92
CA LEU A 173 -1.79 -16.92 1.41
C LEU A 173 -2.79 -15.79 1.64
N HIS A 174 -2.26 -14.58 1.82
CA HIS A 174 -3.08 -13.39 1.72
C HIS A 174 -3.72 -13.34 0.32
N PRO A 175 -5.01 -12.97 0.15
CA PRO A 175 -5.65 -12.97 -1.16
C PRO A 175 -4.91 -12.15 -2.23
N LEU A 176 -4.29 -11.03 -1.83
CA LEU A 176 -3.44 -10.23 -2.72
C LEU A 176 -2.13 -10.95 -3.11
N GLN A 177 -1.49 -11.67 -2.19
CA GLN A 177 -0.31 -12.47 -2.52
C GLN A 177 -0.68 -13.58 -3.51
N ALA A 178 -1.77 -14.31 -3.24
CA ALA A 178 -2.24 -15.38 -4.11
C ALA A 178 -2.55 -14.86 -5.53
N ALA A 179 -3.20 -13.70 -5.64
CA ALA A 179 -3.47 -13.06 -6.92
C ALA A 179 -2.17 -12.70 -7.68
N TRP A 180 -1.20 -12.11 -6.99
CA TRP A 180 0.10 -11.77 -7.59
C TRP A 180 0.86 -13.02 -8.06
N GLU A 181 0.89 -14.10 -7.26
CA GLU A 181 1.51 -15.37 -7.66
C GLU A 181 0.83 -16.01 -8.87
N ALA A 182 -0.45 -15.73 -9.08
CA ALA A 182 -1.23 -16.14 -10.24
C ALA A 182 -1.03 -15.23 -11.47
N GLY A 183 -0.20 -14.20 -11.37
CA GLY A 183 0.14 -13.29 -12.47
C GLY A 183 -0.79 -12.08 -12.62
N TYR A 184 -1.63 -11.78 -11.62
CA TYR A 184 -2.37 -10.52 -11.59
C TYR A 184 -1.45 -9.39 -11.11
N SER A 185 -1.69 -8.17 -11.60
CA SER A 185 -1.09 -6.97 -11.01
C SER A 185 -1.99 -6.39 -9.94
N ILE A 186 -1.39 -5.91 -8.86
CA ILE A 186 -2.09 -5.24 -7.77
C ILE A 186 -2.19 -3.75 -8.09
N ARG A 187 -3.37 -3.15 -7.85
CA ARG A 187 -3.62 -1.72 -8.05
C ARG A 187 -4.28 -1.13 -6.83
N THR A 188 -4.01 0.14 -6.53
CA THR A 188 -4.78 0.87 -5.51
C THR A 188 -5.63 1.98 -6.12
N ARG A 189 -5.50 2.22 -7.43
CA ARG A 189 -6.33 3.13 -8.20
C ARG A 189 -7.28 2.36 -9.10
N GLY A 190 -8.51 2.84 -9.21
CA GLY A 190 -9.51 2.31 -10.12
C GLY A 190 -10.85 2.13 -9.42
N GLU A 191 -11.81 1.56 -10.14
CA GLU A 191 -13.17 1.31 -9.65
C GLU A 191 -13.39 -0.21 -9.59
N PRO A 192 -13.24 -0.83 -8.40
CA PRO A 192 -13.46 -2.26 -8.27
C PRO A 192 -14.93 -2.61 -8.51
N ARG A 193 -15.17 -3.75 -9.16
CA ARG A 193 -16.52 -4.23 -9.51
C ARG A 193 -17.18 -5.01 -8.39
N CYS A 194 -16.37 -5.66 -7.56
CA CYS A 194 -16.79 -6.58 -6.51
C CYS A 194 -15.68 -6.70 -5.47
N TYR A 195 -15.94 -7.38 -4.35
CA TYR A 195 -14.92 -7.76 -3.39
C TYR A 195 -14.72 -9.28 -3.34
N PHE A 196 -13.51 -9.72 -3.03
CA PHE A 196 -13.16 -11.13 -2.79
C PHE A 196 -12.30 -11.28 -1.53
N TYR A 197 -12.43 -12.42 -0.86
CA TYR A 197 -11.69 -12.75 0.38
C TYR A 197 -10.79 -13.97 0.25
N GLY A 198 -10.71 -14.55 -0.94
CA GLY A 198 -9.98 -15.81 -1.14
C GLY A 198 -9.85 -16.16 -2.60
N TRP A 199 -9.48 -17.41 -2.83
CA TRP A 199 -9.23 -17.95 -4.16
C TRP A 199 -10.50 -18.50 -4.82
N PRO A 200 -10.67 -18.38 -6.15
CA PRO A 200 -9.80 -17.68 -7.10
C PRO A 200 -10.00 -16.14 -7.08
N PRO A 201 -8.95 -15.35 -7.40
CA PRO A 201 -9.11 -13.92 -7.63
C PRO A 201 -10.00 -13.66 -8.84
N ALA A 202 -10.76 -12.57 -8.79
CA ALA A 202 -11.56 -12.09 -9.90
C ALA A 202 -10.93 -10.83 -10.49
N ALA A 203 -10.74 -10.79 -11.81
CA ALA A 203 -10.25 -9.61 -12.50
C ALA A 203 -11.15 -8.40 -12.23
N GLY A 204 -10.56 -7.29 -11.79
CA GLY A 204 -11.27 -6.07 -11.38
C GLY A 204 -11.97 -6.18 -10.02
N GLY A 205 -11.77 -7.27 -9.27
CA GLY A 205 -12.21 -7.41 -7.88
C GLY A 205 -11.27 -6.71 -6.90
N ALA A 206 -11.78 -6.35 -5.72
CA ALA A 206 -11.01 -5.78 -4.63
C ALA A 206 -10.86 -6.72 -3.43
N VAL A 207 -9.73 -6.65 -2.75
CA VAL A 207 -9.60 -7.08 -1.36
C VAL A 207 -9.84 -5.86 -0.49
N ALA A 208 -10.76 -5.97 0.47
CA ALA A 208 -11.14 -4.84 1.34
C ALA A 208 -11.71 -5.33 2.67
N PRO A 209 -11.48 -4.62 3.80
CA PRO A 209 -12.14 -4.89 5.07
C PRO A 209 -13.66 -4.94 4.90
N ARG A 210 -14.35 -5.84 5.60
CA ARG A 210 -15.81 -6.04 5.45
C ARG A 210 -16.61 -4.76 5.66
N ALA A 211 -16.21 -3.94 6.63
CA ALA A 211 -16.85 -2.66 6.90
C ALA A 211 -16.69 -1.70 5.71
N LEU A 212 -15.47 -1.60 5.16
CA LEU A 212 -15.19 -0.77 4.00
C LEU A 212 -15.93 -1.26 2.75
N ALA A 213 -15.90 -2.57 2.47
CA ALA A 213 -16.63 -3.14 1.33
C ALA A 213 -18.13 -2.81 1.36
N ARG A 214 -18.75 -2.88 2.55
CA ARG A 214 -20.16 -2.48 2.75
C ARG A 214 -20.37 -0.99 2.53
N LEU A 215 -19.50 -0.13 3.05
CA LEU A 215 -19.56 1.31 2.87
C LEU A 215 -19.43 1.71 1.38
N LEU A 216 -18.62 0.97 0.63
CA LEU A 216 -18.44 1.17 -0.81
C LEU A 216 -19.53 0.48 -1.66
N GLY A 217 -20.46 -0.27 -1.05
CA GLY A 217 -21.50 -0.99 -1.76
C GLY A 217 -20.98 -2.14 -2.64
N LEU A 218 -19.76 -2.62 -2.39
CA LEU A 218 -19.18 -3.73 -3.14
C LEU A 218 -19.92 -5.02 -2.80
N ARG A 219 -20.28 -5.78 -3.84
CA ARG A 219 -20.86 -7.12 -3.70
C ARG A 219 -19.75 -8.17 -3.82
N PRO A 220 -19.95 -9.39 -3.29
CA PRO A 220 -19.04 -10.50 -3.57
C PRO A 220 -18.85 -10.70 -5.07
N CYS A 221 -17.63 -11.04 -5.50
CA CYS A 221 -17.40 -11.47 -6.88
C CYS A 221 -18.17 -12.77 -7.17
N VAL A 222 -18.69 -12.88 -8.40
CA VAL A 222 -19.42 -14.06 -8.92
C VAL A 222 -18.52 -14.83 -9.86
#